data_AF-A0A8X7W4I3-F1
#
_entry.id   AF-A0A8X7W4I3-F1
#
_cell.length_a   1.000
_cell.length_b   1.000
_cell.length_c   1.000
_cell.angle_alpha   90.00
_cell.angle_beta   90.00
_cell.angle_gamma   90.00
#
_symmetry.space_group_name_H-M   'P 1'
#
loop_
_entity.id
_entity.type
_entity.pdbx_description
1 polymer ?
#
loop_
_entity_poly.entity_id
_entity_poly.type
_entity_poly.pdbx_seq_one_letter_code
_entity_poly.pdbx_strand_id
1 'polypeptide(L)'
;MALALSAQEFAWSQFLQHRLLSSADEDPSYTSKIMKRDSHKQDGEEEEAEIKKRLKELQKLLPGGEEMNMEEMLSEIGSYIVCLEMQMIVLNSLVQENTF
;
A
#
# COMPACT_ATOMS: atom_id res chain seq x y z
N MET A 1 -16.37 -9.27 15.23
CA MET A 1 -15.09 -8.51 15.29
C MET A 1 -13.84 -9.34 15.00
N ALA A 2 -13.92 -10.67 14.83
CA ALA A 2 -12.72 -11.52 14.64
C ALA A 2 -11.83 -11.12 13.45
N LEU A 3 -12.39 -10.80 12.28
CA LEU A 3 -11.64 -10.46 11.07
C LEU A 3 -10.78 -9.19 11.21
N ALA A 4 -11.28 -8.18 11.91
CA ALA A 4 -10.54 -6.94 12.16
C ALA A 4 -9.38 -7.18 13.13
N LEU A 5 -9.57 -8.06 14.12
CA LEU A 5 -8.52 -8.43 15.08
C LEU A 5 -7.43 -9.29 14.41
N SER A 6 -7.78 -10.15 13.45
CA SER A 6 -6.81 -10.93 12.67
C SER A 6 -5.87 -10.05 11.85
N ALA A 7 -6.31 -8.84 11.45
CA ALA A 7 -5.49 -7.92 10.68
C ALA A 7 -4.57 -7.04 11.55
N GLN A 8 -4.84 -6.93 12.86
CA GLN A 8 -4.12 -6.05 13.79
C GLN A 8 -2.66 -6.48 14.02
N GLU A 9 -2.33 -7.75 13.76
CA GLU A 9 -0.97 -8.27 13.92
C GLU A 9 -0.06 -7.92 12.74
N PHE A 10 -0.62 -7.46 11.61
CA PHE A 10 0.18 -7.10 10.45
C PHE A 10 0.69 -5.67 10.55
N ALA A 11 1.94 -5.46 10.10
CA ALA A 11 2.59 -4.16 10.19
C ALA A 11 1.80 -3.10 9.40
N TRP A 12 1.22 -3.48 8.26
CA TRP A 12 0.40 -2.57 7.44
C TRP A 12 -0.82 -1.98 8.17
N SER A 13 -1.39 -2.69 9.13
CA SER A 13 -2.47 -2.16 9.94
C SER A 13 -2.00 -1.02 10.86
N GLN A 14 -0.77 -1.08 11.35
CA GLN A 14 -0.19 -0.07 12.23
C GLN A 14 0.16 1.20 11.46
N PHE A 15 0.74 1.06 10.26
CA PHE A 15 1.00 2.21 9.38
C PHE A 15 -0.30 2.90 8.98
N LEU A 16 -1.34 2.13 8.65
CA LEU A 16 -2.66 2.68 8.36
C LEU A 16 -3.23 3.44 9.58
N GLN A 17 -3.13 2.86 10.78
CA GLN A 17 -3.57 3.53 12.01
C GLN A 17 -2.80 4.82 12.23
N HIS A 18 -1.48 4.82 12.05
CA HIS A 18 -0.65 6.01 12.16
C HIS A 18 -1.10 7.09 11.17
N ARG A 19 -1.35 6.72 9.91
CA ARG A 19 -1.86 7.64 8.89
C ARG A 19 -3.20 8.26 9.27
N LEU A 20 -4.14 7.45 9.76
CA LEU A 20 -5.46 7.92 10.18
C LEU A 20 -5.41 8.85 11.40
N LEU A 21 -4.49 8.60 12.33
CA LEU A 21 -4.28 9.44 13.51
C LEU A 21 -3.49 10.71 13.19
N SER A 22 -2.59 10.66 12.19
CA SER A 22 -1.78 11.78 11.75
C SER A 22 -2.49 12.72 10.78
N SER A 23 -3.54 12.28 10.08
CA SER A 23 -4.24 13.10 9.07
C SER A 23 -5.10 14.24 9.66
N ALA A 24 -5.08 14.46 10.98
CA ALA A 24 -5.79 15.55 11.64
C ALA A 24 -5.02 16.88 11.64
N ASP A 25 -3.73 16.87 11.29
CA ASP A 25 -2.90 18.08 11.18
C ASP A 25 -1.89 17.92 10.03
N GLU A 26 -1.57 19.04 9.39
CA GLU A 26 -0.52 19.29 8.38
C GLU A 26 -0.91 19.36 6.88
N ASP A 27 -0.90 20.60 6.41
CA ASP A 27 -0.82 21.10 5.03
C ASP A 27 0.57 20.80 4.41
N PRO A 28 0.68 20.35 3.13
CA PRO A 28 1.99 20.16 2.52
C PRO A 28 2.42 21.32 1.61
N SER A 29 3.25 22.20 2.18
CA SER A 29 4.34 22.89 1.47
C SER A 29 5.59 21.99 1.63
N TYR A 30 6.52 21.75 0.70
CA TYR A 30 7.34 22.66 -0.08
C TYR A 30 7.91 21.96 -1.32
N THR A 31 8.17 22.78 -2.33
CA THR A 31 8.87 22.47 -3.57
C THR A 31 10.31 22.02 -3.34
N SER A 32 10.83 21.09 -4.14
CA SER A 32 12.27 20.96 -4.36
C SER A 32 12.57 20.62 -5.83
N LYS A 33 13.18 21.59 -6.51
CA LYS A 33 13.72 21.49 -7.86
C LYS A 33 15.06 20.75 -7.79
N ILE A 34 15.26 19.71 -8.60
CA ILE A 34 16.58 19.10 -8.81
C ILE A 34 16.89 19.04 -10.31
N MET A 35 18.06 19.59 -10.65
CA MET A 35 18.62 19.80 -11.99
C MET A 35 19.02 18.49 -12.68
N LYS A 36 18.79 18.46 -14.00
CA LYS A 36 19.22 17.40 -14.93
C LYS A 36 20.75 17.29 -15.03
N ARG A 37 21.27 16.06 -15.05
CA ARG A 37 22.50 15.69 -15.74
C ARG A 37 22.24 14.44 -16.56
N ASP A 38 22.40 14.59 -17.87
CA ASP A 38 22.32 13.54 -18.89
C ASP A 38 23.63 12.75 -18.88
N SER A 39 23.54 11.42 -18.88
CA SER A 39 24.64 10.54 -19.27
C SER A 39 24.11 9.16 -19.68
N HIS A 40 24.19 8.89 -20.99
CA HIS A 40 23.82 7.68 -21.71
C HIS A 40 24.09 6.33 -20.99
N LYS A 41 23.03 5.67 -20.52
CA LYS A 41 22.87 4.19 -20.44
C LYS A 41 21.37 3.82 -20.58
N GLN A 42 20.84 3.98 -21.78
CA GLN A 42 19.40 4.15 -22.00
C GLN A 42 18.53 2.90 -21.75
N ASP A 43 19.05 1.68 -21.91
CA ASP A 43 18.22 0.47 -21.83
C ASP A 43 17.92 0.02 -20.37
N GLY A 44 18.96 -0.06 -19.53
CA GLY A 44 18.80 -0.47 -18.13
C GLY A 44 18.17 0.61 -17.23
N GLU A 45 18.34 1.88 -17.56
CA GLU A 45 17.76 3.00 -16.81
C GLU A 45 16.24 3.12 -17.03
N GLU A 46 15.75 2.79 -18.23
CA GLU A 46 14.32 2.75 -18.54
C GLU A 46 13.61 1.60 -17.79
N GLU A 47 14.21 0.41 -17.75
CA GLU A 47 13.68 -0.72 -16.97
C GLU A 47 13.63 -0.43 -15.47
N GLU A 48 14.71 0.13 -14.90
CA GLU A 48 14.75 0.50 -13.49
C GLU A 48 13.70 1.57 -13.14
N ALA A 49 13.52 2.56 -14.01
CA ALA A 49 12.51 3.60 -13.83
C ALA A 49 11.08 3.03 -13.86
N GLU A 50 10.79 2.10 -14.76
CA GLU A 50 9.49 1.42 -14.86
C GLU A 50 9.23 0.54 -13.62
N ILE A 51 10.22 -0.23 -13.15
CA ILE A 51 10.10 -1.03 -11.92
C ILE A 51 9.79 -0.11 -10.73
N LYS A 52 10.53 0.98 -10.57
CA LYS A 52 10.33 1.94 -9.48
C LYS A 52 8.95 2.59 -9.54
N LYS A 53 8.44 2.87 -10.73
CA LYS A 53 7.08 3.37 -10.92
C LYS A 53 6.04 2.35 -10.47
N ARG A 54 6.17 1.08 -10.87
CA ARG A 54 5.27 0.01 -10.46
C ARG A 54 5.29 -0.25 -8.96
N LEU A 55 6.47 -0.19 -8.34
CA LEU A 55 6.60 -0.30 -6.88
C LEU A 55 5.86 0.84 -6.16
N LYS A 56 5.93 2.07 -6.68
CA LYS A 56 5.14 3.19 -6.14
C LYS A 56 3.64 3.01 -6.34
N GLU A 57 3.21 2.43 -7.45
CA GLU A 57 1.80 2.10 -7.66
C GLU A 57 1.33 1.02 -6.68
N LEU A 58 2.14 -0.02 -6.46
CA LEU A 58 1.86 -1.06 -5.47
C LEU A 58 1.77 -0.50 -4.05
N GLN A 59 2.65 0.44 -3.70
CA GLN A 59 2.67 1.09 -2.39
C GLN A 59 1.34 1.79 -2.08
N LYS A 60 0.73 2.45 -3.07
CA LYS A 60 -0.55 3.14 -2.94
C LYS A 60 -1.75 2.20 -2.78
N LEU A 61 -1.61 0.93 -3.18
CA LEU A 61 -2.67 -0.07 -3.03
C LEU A 61 -2.70 -0.66 -1.61
N LEU A 62 -1.58 -0.63 -0.90
CA LEU A 62 -1.47 -1.13 0.47
C LEU A 62 -1.97 -0.03 1.44
N PRO A 63 -2.90 -0.32 2.34
CA PRO A 63 -3.36 0.65 3.33
C PRO A 63 -2.21 1.03 4.27
N GLY A 64 -1.92 2.32 4.39
CA GLY A 64 -0.74 2.80 5.13
C GLY A 64 0.58 2.52 4.41
N GLY A 65 0.54 2.15 3.13
CA GLY A 65 1.73 1.82 2.38
C GLY A 65 2.60 3.05 2.11
N GLU A 66 2.04 4.25 2.02
CA GLU A 66 2.80 5.49 1.80
C GLU A 66 3.83 5.77 2.90
N GLU A 67 3.59 5.28 4.12
CA GLU A 67 4.47 5.42 5.27
C GLU A 67 5.56 4.32 5.35
N MET A 68 5.50 3.30 4.49
CA MET A 68 6.43 2.16 4.50
C MET A 68 7.62 2.34 3.54
N ASN A 69 8.72 1.67 3.84
CA ASN A 69 9.78 1.43 2.86
C ASN A 69 9.43 0.25 1.91
N MET A 70 10.27 0.02 0.90
CA MET A 70 9.99 -0.99 -0.13
C MET A 70 10.00 -2.41 0.42
N GLU A 71 10.95 -2.71 1.31
CA GLU A 71 11.10 -4.02 1.94
C GLU A 71 9.88 -4.36 2.81
N GLU A 72 9.45 -3.41 3.64
CA GLU A 72 8.25 -3.52 4.47
C GLU A 72 7.00 -3.76 3.61
N MET A 73 6.78 -2.90 2.60
CA MET A 73 5.65 -3.05 1.68
C MET A 73 5.63 -4.45 1.02
N LEU A 74 6.77 -4.92 0.49
CA LEU A 74 6.84 -6.21 -0.18
C LEU A 74 6.65 -7.39 0.78
N SER A 75 7.06 -7.25 2.03
CA SER A 75 6.82 -8.28 3.07
C SER A 75 5.35 -8.35 3.50
N GLU A 76 4.63 -7.22 3.47
CA GLU A 76 3.27 -7.11 4.00
C GLU A 76 2.17 -7.30 2.94
N ILE A 77 2.47 -7.11 1.65
CA ILE A 77 1.48 -7.17 0.57
C ILE A 77 0.75 -8.52 0.51
N GLY A 78 1.45 -9.62 0.79
CA GLY A 78 0.87 -10.96 0.81
C GLY A 78 -0.21 -11.10 1.88
N SER A 79 0.07 -10.61 3.09
CA SER A 79 -0.88 -10.60 4.20
C SER A 79 -2.12 -9.77 3.88
N TYR A 80 -1.94 -8.63 3.19
CA TYR A 80 -3.07 -7.80 2.76
C TYR A 80 -3.94 -8.49 1.71
N ILE A 81 -3.34 -9.19 0.73
CA ILE A 81 -4.09 -9.98 -0.26
C ILE A 81 -4.96 -11.05 0.42
N VAL A 82 -4.39 -11.81 1.35
CA VAL A 82 -5.14 -12.82 2.12
C VAL A 82 -6.30 -12.19 2.89
N CYS A 83 -6.10 -11.01 3.48
CA CYS A 83 -7.18 -10.29 4.16
C CYS A 83 -8.32 -9.92 3.20
N LEU A 84 -8.01 -9.46 1.98
CA LEU A 84 -9.02 -9.13 0.96
C LEU A 84 -9.78 -10.38 0.49
N GLU A 85 -9.09 -11.50 0.31
CA GLU A 85 -9.73 -12.78 -0.06
C GLU A 85 -10.73 -13.23 1.01
N MET A 86 -10.34 -13.16 2.29
CA MET A 86 -11.23 -13.49 3.41
C MET A 86 -12.44 -12.54 3.46
N GLN A 87 -12.23 -11.24 3.24
CA GLN A 87 -13.33 -10.27 3.17
C GLN A 87 -14.31 -10.60 2.04
N MET A 88 -13.83 -10.98 0.86
CA MET A 88 -14.68 -11.37 -0.28
C MET A 88 -15.49 -12.64 0.03
N ILE A 89 -14.88 -13.66 0.64
CA ILE A 89 -15.59 -14.89 1.03
C ILE A 89 -16.76 -14.55 1.96
N VAL A 90 -16.50 -13.76 3.01
CA VAL A 90 -17.52 -13.38 4.00
C VAL A 90 -18.64 -12.58 3.35
N LEU A 91 -18.32 -11.58 2.53
CA LEU A 91 -19.32 -10.79 1.82
C LEU A 91 -20.17 -11.65 0.88
N ASN A 92 -19.56 -12.58 0.14
CA ASN A 92 -20.29 -13.50 -0.73
C ASN A 92 -21.24 -14.41 0.04
N SER A 93 -20.82 -14.95 1.18
CA SER A 93 -21.70 -15.74 2.05
C SER A 93 -22.89 -14.92 2.54
N LEU A 94 -22.66 -13.70 2.99
CA LEU A 94 -23.74 -12.81 3.44
C LEU A 94 -24.72 -12.49 2.31
N VAL A 95 -24.24 -12.23 1.09
CA VAL A 95 -25.14 -11.95 -0.05
C VAL A 95 -25.97 -13.18 -0.40
N GLN A 96 -25.38 -14.38 -0.40
CA GLN A 96 -26.08 -15.64 -0.67
C GLN A 96 -27.13 -15.98 0.40
N GLU A 97 -26.85 -15.69 1.67
CA GLU A 97 -27.80 -15.91 2.77
C GLU A 97 -29.01 -14.96 2.71
N ASN A 98 -28.86 -13.78 2.11
CA ASN A 98 -29.93 -12.78 1.97
C ASN A 98 -30.74 -12.90 0.66
N THR A 99 -30.44 -13.90 -0.19
CA THR A 99 -31.16 -14.10 -1.47
C THR A 99 -32.32 -15.11 -1.40
N PHE A 100 -32.83 -15.40 -0.19
CA PHE A 100 -34.02 -16.24 0.05
C PHE A 100 -35.19 -15.48 0.67
#